data_AF-A0A655A0S3-F1
#
_entry.id   AF-A0A655A0S3-F1
#
_cell.length_a   1.000
_cell.length_b   1.000
_cell.length_c   1.000
_cell.angle_alpha   90.00
_cell.angle_beta   90.00
_cell.angle_gamma   90.00
#
_symmetry.space_group_name_H-M   'P 1'
#
loop_
_entity.id
_entity.type
_entity.pdbx_description
1 polymer ?
#
loop_
_entity_poly.entity_id
_entity_poly.type
_entity_poly.pdbx_seq_one_letter_code
_entity_poly.pdbx_strand_id
1 'polypeptide(L)'
;MDGGVASSVNLGVADDCDAAVVLVPAGADAPSPFGGGAAAEIAAATGMVFAVFADDDSLAAFGPNPLDPLCRVNSAMAGRQQGRREAQAVARLLGV
;
A
#
# COMPACT_ATOMS: atom_id res chain seq x y z
N MET A 1 17.26 1.03 12.62
CA MET A 1 16.45 1.78 11.65
C MET A 1 15.83 0.78 10.69
N ASP A 2 14.59 1.01 10.27
CA ASP A 2 13.92 0.19 9.27
C ASP A 2 14.16 0.74 7.85
N GLY A 3 13.66 0.01 6.84
CA GLY A 3 13.81 0.39 5.43
C GLY A 3 12.99 1.61 5.01
N GLY A 4 11.94 1.94 5.77
CA GLY A 4 11.06 3.10 5.53
C GLY A 4 11.79 4.44 5.53
N VAL A 5 12.98 4.49 6.15
CA VAL A 5 13.86 5.66 6.14
C VAL A 5 14.43 5.94 4.75
N ALA A 6 14.75 4.89 3.98
CA ALA A 6 15.34 5.02 2.66
C ALA A 6 14.27 5.20 1.56
N SER A 7 13.14 4.52 1.69
CA SER A 7 12.06 4.54 0.71
C SER A 7 10.73 4.15 1.37
N SER A 8 9.62 4.73 0.90
CA SER A 8 8.29 4.49 1.48
C SER A 8 7.71 3.14 1.08
N VAL A 9 7.93 2.69 -0.16
CA VAL A 9 7.38 1.43 -0.69
C VAL A 9 8.43 0.47 -1.25
N ASN A 10 9.68 0.92 -1.33
CA ASN A 10 10.87 0.21 -1.81
C ASN A 10 10.68 -0.44 -3.18
N LEU A 11 10.02 0.27 -4.10
CA LEU A 11 9.54 -0.33 -5.35
C LEU A 11 10.67 -0.79 -6.28
N GLY A 12 11.88 -0.24 -6.11
CA GLY A 12 13.07 -0.65 -6.85
C GLY A 12 13.49 -2.11 -6.63
N VAL A 13 12.98 -2.81 -5.61
CA VAL A 13 13.26 -4.26 -5.43
C VAL A 13 12.52 -5.15 -6.42
N ALA A 14 11.57 -4.60 -7.16
CA ALA A 14 10.78 -5.30 -8.18
C ALA A 14 11.02 -4.72 -9.58
N ASP A 15 12.18 -4.11 -9.82
CA ASP A 15 12.53 -3.47 -11.09
C ASP A 15 12.73 -4.47 -12.25
N ASP A 16 13.01 -5.73 -11.93
CA ASP A 16 13.15 -6.86 -12.84
C ASP A 16 11.84 -7.66 -13.05
N CYS A 17 10.74 -7.22 -12.42
CA CYS A 17 9.43 -7.85 -12.55
C CYS A 17 8.59 -7.21 -13.67
N ASP A 18 7.79 -8.02 -14.36
CA ASP A 18 6.87 -7.53 -15.41
C ASP A 18 5.76 -6.62 -14.84
N ALA A 19 5.34 -6.87 -13.59
CA ALA A 19 4.36 -6.07 -12.88
C ALA A 19 4.58 -6.11 -11.36
N ALA A 20 4.16 -5.05 -10.66
CA ALA A 20 4.20 -4.97 -9.20
C ALA A 20 2.85 -4.53 -8.63
N VAL A 21 2.39 -5.23 -7.59
CA VAL A 21 1.24 -4.82 -6.77
C VAL A 21 1.74 -4.30 -5.43
N VAL A 22 1.48 -3.04 -5.13
CA VAL A 22 1.99 -2.35 -3.95
C VAL A 22 0.86 -2.14 -2.96
N LEU A 23 0.96 -2.73 -1.77
CA LEU A 23 -0.01 -2.53 -0.70
C LEU A 23 0.51 -1.46 0.26
N VAL A 24 -0.18 -0.32 0.32
CA VAL A 24 0.22 0.82 1.15
C VAL A 24 -0.77 0.96 2.31
N PRO A 25 -0.37 0.69 3.57
CA PRO A 25 -1.24 0.78 4.74
C PRO A 25 -1.43 2.24 5.19
N ALA A 26 -1.71 3.13 4.25
CA ALA A 26 -1.93 4.56 4.44
C ALA A 26 -2.76 5.11 3.26
N GLY A 27 -3.36 6.29 3.46
CA GLY A 27 -3.98 7.04 2.37
C GLY A 27 -2.95 7.52 1.34
N ALA A 28 -3.39 7.79 0.11
CA ALA A 28 -2.50 8.26 -0.96
C ALA A 28 -1.90 9.64 -0.69
N ASP A 29 -2.57 10.44 0.13
CA ASP A 29 -2.17 11.77 0.59
C ASP A 29 -1.48 11.75 1.97
N ALA A 30 -1.20 10.56 2.52
CA ALA A 30 -0.56 10.45 3.82
C ALA A 30 0.84 11.11 3.79
N PRO A 31 1.16 11.96 4.79
CA PRO A 31 2.45 12.63 4.83
C PRO A 31 3.58 11.62 5.03
N SER A 32 4.70 11.85 4.35
CA SER A 32 5.92 11.09 4.58
C SER A 32 6.93 11.92 5.38
N PRO A 33 7.53 11.36 6.44
CA PRO A 33 8.62 12.02 7.15
C PRO A 33 9.89 12.16 6.28
N PHE A 34 10.02 11.33 5.23
CA PHE A 34 11.16 11.31 4.32
C PHE A 34 10.72 11.25 2.85
N GLY A 35 11.22 12.17 2.03
CA GLY A 35 10.91 12.20 0.59
C GLY A 35 9.45 12.58 0.27
N GLY A 36 8.99 12.23 -0.93
CA GLY A 36 7.65 12.58 -1.43
C GLY A 36 6.53 11.62 -0.99
N GLY A 37 6.86 10.54 -0.27
CA GLY A 37 5.92 9.52 0.16
C GLY A 37 5.57 8.48 -0.90
N ALA A 38 4.74 7.50 -0.49
CA ALA A 38 4.39 6.34 -1.30
C ALA A 38 3.78 6.71 -2.66
N ALA A 39 2.83 7.65 -2.69
CA ALA A 39 2.20 8.08 -3.95
C ALA A 39 3.19 8.70 -4.94
N ALA A 40 4.11 9.54 -4.47
CA ALA A 40 5.13 10.13 -5.33
C ALA A 40 6.12 9.08 -5.85
N GLU A 41 6.51 8.12 -5.00
CA GLU A 41 7.41 7.02 -5.39
C GLU A 41 6.75 6.10 -6.43
N ILE A 42 5.49 5.73 -6.22
CA ILE A 42 4.70 4.93 -7.18
C ILE A 42 4.52 5.69 -8.50
N ALA A 43 4.25 7.00 -8.47
CA ALA A 43 4.09 7.81 -9.67
C ALA A 43 5.38 7.97 -10.48
N ALA A 44 6.54 7.86 -9.84
CA ALA A 44 7.84 7.90 -10.49
C ALA A 44 8.30 6.54 -11.05
N ALA A 45 7.57 5.46 -10.75
CA ALA A 45 7.94 4.11 -11.13
C ALA A 45 7.83 3.89 -12.64
N THR A 46 8.76 3.10 -13.17
CA THR A 46 8.68 2.59 -14.54
C THR A 46 8.08 1.19 -14.54
N GLY A 47 7.24 0.88 -15.53
CA GLY A 47 6.62 -0.44 -15.67
C GLY A 47 5.19 -0.49 -15.16
N MET A 48 4.65 -1.70 -15.02
CA MET A 48 3.25 -1.92 -14.68
C MET A 48 3.08 -2.00 -13.15
N VAL A 49 2.64 -0.90 -12.54
CA VAL A 49 2.48 -0.82 -11.09
C VAL A 49 1.03 -0.55 -10.73
N PHE A 50 0.49 -1.35 -9.81
CA PHE A 50 -0.84 -1.17 -9.24
C PHE A 50 -0.75 -1.00 -7.73
N ALA A 51 -1.14 0.18 -7.25
CA ALA A 51 -1.11 0.50 -5.84
C ALA A 51 -2.49 0.38 -5.20
N VAL A 52 -2.53 -0.27 -4.03
CA VAL A 52 -3.69 -0.34 -3.15
C VAL A 52 -3.36 0.46 -1.90
N PHE A 53 -3.84 1.69 -1.84
CA PHE A 53 -3.83 2.51 -0.63
C PHE A 53 -4.94 2.08 0.31
N ALA A 54 -4.77 2.26 1.61
CA ALA A 54 -5.80 1.97 2.59
C ALA A 54 -7.06 2.80 2.29
N ASP A 55 -8.20 2.13 2.16
CA ASP A 55 -9.49 2.80 2.01
C ASP A 55 -10.03 3.31 3.36
N ASP A 56 -11.14 4.05 3.32
CA ASP A 56 -11.74 4.65 4.51
C ASP A 56 -12.06 3.63 5.61
N ASP A 57 -12.54 2.43 5.23
CA ASP A 57 -12.81 1.34 6.18
C ASP A 57 -11.52 0.86 6.86
N SER A 58 -10.44 0.70 6.09
CA SER A 58 -9.15 0.26 6.60
C SER A 58 -8.50 1.33 7.48
N LEU A 59 -8.54 2.60 7.07
CA LEU A 59 -8.08 3.75 7.82
C LEU A 59 -8.80 3.86 9.17
N ALA A 60 -10.13 3.71 9.17
CA ALA A 60 -10.92 3.69 10.39
C ALA A 60 -10.56 2.49 11.29
N ALA A 61 -10.20 1.34 10.71
CA ALA A 61 -9.91 0.13 11.45
C ALA A 61 -8.55 0.13 12.18
N PHE A 62 -7.48 0.67 11.57
CA PHE A 62 -6.20 0.85 12.28
C PHE A 62 -6.12 2.17 13.06
N GLY A 63 -6.96 3.16 12.73
CA GLY A 63 -7.08 4.41 13.47
C GLY A 63 -5.79 5.25 13.46
N PRO A 64 -5.71 6.28 14.33
CA PRO A 64 -4.58 7.21 14.33
C PRO A 64 -3.29 6.62 14.92
N ASN A 65 -3.38 5.48 15.61
CA ASN A 65 -2.24 4.79 16.21
C ASN A 65 -2.13 3.35 15.66
N PRO A 66 -1.39 3.13 14.57
CA PRO A 66 -1.20 1.80 14.00
C PRO A 66 -0.39 0.85 14.92
N LEU A 67 0.18 1.37 16.02
CA LEU A 67 0.86 0.57 17.04
C LEU A 67 -0.08 0.10 18.16
N ASP A 68 -1.35 0.52 18.15
CA ASP A 68 -2.34 0.05 19.11
C ASP A 68 -2.63 -1.45 18.89
N PRO A 69 -2.35 -2.33 19.86
CA PRO A 69 -2.62 -3.77 19.72
C PRO A 69 -4.11 -4.10 19.52
N LEU A 70 -5.02 -3.19 19.88
CA LEU A 70 -6.46 -3.37 19.71
C LEU A 70 -6.91 -3.25 18.25
N CYS A 71 -6.13 -2.56 17.41
CA CYS A 71 -6.51 -2.34 16.02
C CYS A 71 -6.27 -3.59 15.14
N ARG A 72 -5.33 -4.47 15.52
CA ARG A 72 -4.82 -5.62 14.74
C ARG A 72 -5.91 -6.46 14.05
N VAL A 73 -6.93 -6.89 14.79
CA VAL A 73 -7.98 -7.79 14.26
C VAL A 73 -8.86 -7.04 13.25
N ASN A 74 -9.29 -5.83 13.61
CA ASN A 74 -10.16 -5.03 12.76
C ASN A 74 -9.44 -4.61 11.49
N SER A 75 -8.17 -4.20 11.57
CA SER A 75 -7.35 -3.85 10.41
C SER A 75 -7.19 -5.04 9.44
N ALA A 76 -6.92 -6.25 9.97
CA ALA A 76 -6.80 -7.44 9.15
C ALA A 76 -8.12 -7.81 8.44
N MET A 77 -9.25 -7.64 9.13
CA MET A 77 -10.56 -7.87 8.54
C MET A 77 -10.88 -6.84 7.46
N ALA A 78 -10.68 -5.55 7.73
CA ALA A 78 -10.90 -4.46 6.78
C ALA A 78 -10.04 -4.63 5.52
N GLY A 79 -8.72 -4.84 5.69
CA GLY A 79 -7.81 -5.08 4.57
C GLY A 79 -8.16 -6.32 3.75
N ARG A 80 -8.67 -7.39 4.38
CA ARG A 80 -9.17 -8.57 3.65
C ARG A 80 -10.41 -8.25 2.81
N GLN A 81 -11.31 -7.41 3.31
CA GLN A 81 -12.49 -7.00 2.54
C GLN A 81 -12.12 -6.05 1.40
N GLN A 82 -11.21 -5.11 1.65
CA GLN A 82 -10.64 -4.28 0.59
C GLN A 82 -9.98 -5.15 -0.48
N GLY A 83 -9.10 -6.07 -0.10
CA GLY A 83 -8.43 -6.97 -1.04
C GLY A 83 -9.40 -7.80 -1.89
N ARG A 84 -10.56 -8.20 -1.35
CA ARG A 84 -11.61 -8.86 -2.14
C ARG A 84 -12.23 -7.97 -3.19
N ARG A 85 -12.39 -6.68 -2.92
CA ARG A 85 -12.87 -5.69 -3.90
C ARG A 85 -11.81 -5.45 -4.98
N GLU A 86 -10.55 -5.33 -4.58
CA GLU A 86 -9.43 -5.06 -5.50
C GLU A 86 -9.00 -6.27 -6.33
N ALA A 87 -9.33 -7.50 -5.89
CA ALA A 87 -8.87 -8.73 -6.54
C ALA A 87 -9.15 -8.78 -8.05
N GLN A 88 -10.30 -8.29 -8.50
CA GLN A 88 -10.61 -8.25 -9.94
C GLN A 88 -9.76 -7.23 -10.71
N ALA A 89 -9.43 -6.08 -10.09
CA ALA A 89 -8.56 -5.09 -10.71
C ALA A 89 -7.14 -5.63 -10.84
N VAL A 90 -6.65 -6.31 -9.80
CA VAL A 90 -5.35 -7.00 -9.82
C VAL A 90 -5.32 -8.11 -10.87
N ALA A 91 -6.36 -8.95 -10.95
CA ALA A 91 -6.44 -10.02 -11.95
C ALA A 91 -6.39 -9.45 -13.39
N ARG A 92 -7.14 -8.38 -13.66
CA ARG A 92 -7.10 -7.68 -14.96
C ARG A 92 -5.71 -7.13 -15.28
N LEU A 93 -5.00 -6.57 -14.30
CA LEU A 93 -3.64 -6.09 -14.47
C LEU A 93 -2.69 -7.24 -14.86
N LEU A 94 -2.80 -8.37 -14.16
CA LEU A 94 -1.92 -9.53 -14.34
C LEU A 94 -2.31 -10.44 -15.51
N GLY A 95 -3.48 -10.21 -16.14
CA GLY A 95 -3.96 -11.01 -17.26
C GLY A 95 -4.42 -12.42 -16.88
N VAL A 96 -4.90 -12.62 -15.65
CA VAL A 96 -5.40 -13.92 -15.12
C VAL A 96 -6.90 -13.91 -14.82
#